data_AF-A0AAN8M626-F1
#
_entry.id   AF-A0AAN8M626-F1
#
_cell.length_a   1.000
_cell.length_b   1.000
_cell.length_c   1.000
_cell.angle_alpha   90.00
_cell.angle_beta   90.00
_cell.angle_gamma   90.00
#
_symmetry.space_group_name_H-M   'P 1'
#
loop_
_entity.id
_entity.type
_entity.pdbx_description
1 polymer ?
#
loop_
_entity_poly.entity_id
_entity_poly.type
_entity_poly.pdbx_seq_one_letter_code
_entity_poly.pdbx_strand_id
1 'polypeptide(L)'
;MAINNPSVFLLMINGQIEGANFPEYDDLYCKYCFVYGHDWAPTSGLEEGISQITSKGRDSPQRMIWNFPLEITFKSTNPLGCETHPHTSYHTTHFMMP
;
A
#
# COMPACT_ATOMS: atom_id res chain seq x y z
N MET A 1 15.45 23.54 -30.26
CA MET A 1 14.64 23.24 -29.06
C MET A 1 14.15 21.81 -29.23
N ALA A 2 14.67 20.86 -28.46
CA ALA A 2 14.16 19.49 -28.51
C ALA A 2 12.76 19.49 -27.87
N ILE A 3 11.76 19.03 -28.61
CA ILE A 3 10.43 18.75 -28.07
C ILE A 3 10.62 17.55 -27.14
N ASN A 4 10.67 17.80 -25.83
CA ASN A 4 10.57 16.75 -24.83
C ASN A 4 9.12 16.25 -24.89
N ASN A 5 8.88 15.19 -25.68
CA ASN A 5 7.61 14.49 -25.60
C ASN A 5 7.47 13.98 -24.16
N PRO A 6 6.43 14.35 -23.41
CA PRO A 6 6.26 13.85 -22.05
C PRO A 6 6.07 12.34 -22.14
N SER A 7 7.11 11.60 -21.76
CA SER A 7 7.03 10.14 -21.65
C SER A 7 6.21 9.83 -20.42
N VAL A 8 4.99 9.33 -20.62
CA VAL A 8 4.15 8.85 -19.52
C VAL A 8 4.50 7.38 -19.30
N PHE A 9 4.84 7.04 -18.07
CA PHE A 9 4.99 5.66 -17.64
C PHE A 9 3.94 5.30 -16.60
N LEU A 10 3.58 4.02 -16.55
CA LEU A 10 2.62 3.47 -15.61
C LEU A 10 3.33 2.44 -14.71
N LEU A 11 3.10 2.52 -13.40
CA LEU A 11 3.56 1.54 -12.41
C LEU A 11 2.34 0.91 -11.76
N MET A 12 2.24 -0.41 -11.81
CA MET A 12 1.21 -1.17 -11.13
C MET A 12 1.81 -1.88 -9.92
N ILE A 13 1.24 -1.64 -8.74
CA ILE A 13 1.65 -2.25 -7.48
C ILE A 13 0.54 -3.22 -7.06
N ASN A 14 0.92 -4.47 -6.90
CA ASN A 14 0.07 -5.54 -6.39
C ASN A 14 0.70 -6.15 -5.16
N GLY A 15 -0.08 -6.34 -4.10
CA GLY A 15 0.35 -6.97 -2.87
C GLY A 15 -0.84 -7.44 -2.04
N GLN A 16 -0.55 -8.01 -0.88
CA GLN A 16 -1.58 -8.39 0.08
C GLN A 16 -1.06 -8.27 1.51
N ILE A 17 -1.94 -7.86 2.43
CA ILE A 17 -1.69 -7.95 3.86
C ILE A 17 -2.12 -9.34 4.32
N GLU A 18 -1.15 -10.23 4.51
CA GLU A 18 -1.44 -11.60 4.96
C GLU A 18 -1.92 -11.62 6.41
N GLY A 19 -1.19 -10.93 7.29
CA GLY A 19 -1.43 -11.00 8.72
C GLY A 19 -0.42 -10.22 9.54
N ALA A 20 -0.65 -10.15 10.84
CA ALA A 20 0.27 -9.56 11.80
C ALA A 20 0.19 -10.33 13.13
N ASN A 21 1.24 -10.19 13.95
CA ASN A 21 1.29 -10.78 15.28
C ASN A 21 1.16 -9.69 16.35
N PHE A 22 0.05 -9.69 17.07
CA PHE A 22 -0.24 -8.73 18.12
C PHE A 22 -0.64 -9.48 19.41
N PRO A 23 0.27 -9.65 20.37
CA PRO A 23 -0.01 -10.40 21.60
C PRO A 23 -1.09 -9.74 22.46
N GLU A 24 -1.15 -8.42 22.49
CA GLU A 24 -1.97 -7.63 23.41
C GLU A 24 -3.39 -7.33 22.91
N TYR A 25 -3.69 -7.57 21.63
CA TYR A 25 -4.96 -7.15 21.02
C TYR A 25 -5.71 -8.33 20.40
N ASP A 26 -7.01 -8.43 20.66
CA ASP A 26 -7.82 -9.56 20.21
C ASP A 26 -8.63 -9.27 18.95
N ASP A 27 -9.02 -8.01 18.72
CA ASP A 27 -9.75 -7.54 17.54
C ASP A 27 -9.01 -6.35 16.92
N LEU A 28 -8.61 -6.46 15.66
CA LEU A 28 -7.89 -5.40 14.95
C LEU A 28 -8.36 -5.28 13.49
N TYR A 29 -8.21 -4.08 12.94
CA TYR A 29 -8.29 -3.84 11.52
C TYR A 29 -7.03 -3.13 11.02
N CYS A 30 -6.72 -3.31 9.75
CA CYS A 30 -5.60 -2.66 9.09
C CYS A 30 -6.13 -1.48 8.29
N LYS A 31 -5.65 -0.28 8.58
CA LYS A 31 -5.78 0.84 7.64
C LYS A 31 -4.48 0.97 6.86
N TYR A 32 -4.57 1.14 5.55
CA TYR A 32 -3.42 1.47 4.74
C TYR A 32 -3.66 2.76 3.97
N CYS A 33 -2.57 3.46 3.67
CA CYS A 33 -2.57 4.62 2.80
C CYS A 33 -1.26 4.62 2.00
N PHE A 34 -1.39 4.77 0.68
CA PHE A 34 -0.23 4.94 -0.21
C PHE A 34 0.22 6.39 -0.19
N VAL A 35 1.49 6.61 0.16
CA VAL A 35 2.13 7.92 0.10
C VAL A 35 3.11 7.92 -1.06
N TYR A 36 3.01 8.93 -1.92
CA TYR A 36 3.77 9.02 -3.17
C TYR A 36 4.30 10.45 -3.39
N GLY A 37 5.39 10.56 -4.16
CA GLY A 37 5.99 11.86 -4.50
C GLY A 37 5.15 12.68 -5.50
N HIS A 38 5.47 13.97 -5.63
CA HIS A 38 4.71 14.92 -6.47
C HIS A 38 4.58 14.52 -7.95
N ASP A 39 5.58 13.81 -8.49
CA ASP A 39 5.58 13.36 -9.89
C ASP A 39 4.67 12.15 -10.14
N TRP A 40 4.11 11.55 -9.09
CA TRP A 40 3.24 10.38 -9.17
C TRP A 40 1.80 10.81 -8.98
N ALA A 41 0.93 10.30 -9.86
CA ALA A 41 -0.51 10.48 -9.73
C ALA A 41 -1.18 9.10 -9.80
N PRO A 42 -2.10 8.76 -8.89
CA PRO A 42 -2.86 7.53 -8.99
C PRO A 42 -3.78 7.59 -10.21
N THR A 43 -3.92 6.44 -10.87
CA THR A 43 -4.79 6.27 -12.05
C THR A 43 -5.85 5.21 -11.86
N SER A 44 -5.60 4.22 -11.02
CA SER A 44 -6.53 3.11 -10.73
C SER A 44 -6.19 2.47 -9.38
N GLY A 45 -7.16 1.77 -8.78
CA GLY A 45 -7.03 1.12 -7.49
C GLY A 45 -7.38 2.03 -6.30
N LEU A 46 -7.08 1.57 -5.08
CA LEU A 46 -7.45 2.24 -3.84
C LEU A 46 -6.21 2.90 -3.20
N GLU A 47 -6.21 4.23 -3.10
CA GLU A 47 -5.16 5.02 -2.44
C GLU A 47 -5.11 4.79 -0.92
N GLU A 48 -6.29 4.65 -0.30
CA GLU A 48 -6.44 4.26 1.08
C GLU A 48 -7.56 3.22 1.21
N GLY A 49 -7.46 2.41 2.26
CA GLY A 49 -8.48 1.42 2.55
C GLY A 49 -8.38 0.89 3.96
N ILE A 50 -9.47 0.24 4.38
CA ILE A 50 -9.62 -0.36 5.69
C ILE A 50 -9.97 -1.83 5.47
N SER A 51 -9.24 -2.73 6.11
CA SER A 51 -9.54 -4.17 6.08
C SER A 51 -10.71 -4.50 7.00
N GLN A 52 -11.21 -5.73 6.87
CA GLN A 52 -12.13 -6.31 7.84
C GLN A 52 -11.51 -6.34 9.25
N ILE A 53 -12.36 -6.27 10.28
CA ILE A 53 -11.94 -6.60 11.64
C ILE A 53 -11.68 -8.10 11.69
N THR A 54 -10.48 -8.48 12.12
CA THR A 54 -10.12 -9.88 12.32
C THR A 54 -9.79 -10.12 13.79
N SER A 55 -10.06 -11.33 14.25
CA SER A 55 -9.76 -11.74 15.61
C SER A 55 -8.77 -12.91 15.66
N LYS A 56 -8.08 -13.08 16.78
CA LYS A 56 -7.17 -14.22 16.98
C LYS A 56 -7.90 -15.55 16.84
N GLY A 57 -7.35 -16.45 16.04
CA GLY A 57 -7.84 -17.82 15.91
C GLY A 57 -7.48 -18.67 17.13
N ARG A 58 -8.34 -19.66 17.47
CA ARG A 58 -8.10 -20.56 18.61
C ARG A 58 -6.80 -21.37 18.49
N ASP A 59 -6.43 -21.76 17.26
CA ASP A 59 -5.20 -22.52 16.95
C ASP A 59 -3.96 -21.63 16.75
N SER A 60 -4.11 -20.31 16.69
CA SER A 60 -3.00 -19.38 16.51
C SER A 60 -3.31 -18.07 17.23
N PRO A 61 -3.31 -18.08 18.58
CA PRO A 61 -3.79 -16.97 19.41
C PRO A 61 -2.91 -15.72 19.36
N GLN A 62 -1.89 -15.72 18.51
CA GLN A 62 -0.95 -14.62 18.33
C GLN A 62 -1.03 -14.07 16.90
N ARG A 63 -1.55 -14.83 15.93
CA ARG A 63 -1.53 -14.44 14.52
C ARG A 63 -2.94 -14.03 14.06
N MET A 64 -3.06 -12.78 13.67
CA MET A 64 -4.20 -12.24 12.97
C MET A 64 -4.00 -12.38 11.47
N ILE A 65 -5.06 -12.77 10.77
CA ILE A 65 -5.05 -13.02 9.33
C ILE A 65 -6.11 -12.12 8.68
N TRP A 66 -5.70 -11.31 7.70
CA TRP A 66 -6.63 -10.50 6.90
C TRP A 66 -6.74 -11.01 5.47
N ASN A 67 -5.64 -11.47 4.87
CA ASN A 67 -5.53 -11.75 3.43
C ASN A 67 -6.13 -10.62 2.58
N PHE A 68 -5.79 -9.37 2.94
CA PHE A 68 -6.42 -8.19 2.33
C PHE A 68 -5.63 -7.76 1.09
N PRO A 69 -6.24 -7.77 -0.12
CA PRO A 69 -5.53 -7.40 -1.34
C PRO A 69 -5.25 -5.90 -1.40
N LEU A 70 -4.07 -5.54 -1.89
CA LEU A 70 -3.63 -4.18 -2.14
C LEU A 70 -3.31 -4.03 -3.62
N GLU A 71 -4.05 -3.18 -4.31
CA GLU A 71 -3.85 -2.89 -5.73
C GLU A 71 -3.93 -1.37 -5.96
N ILE A 72 -2.89 -0.83 -6.60
CA ILE A 72 -2.86 0.56 -7.04
C ILE A 72 -2.02 0.71 -8.30
N THR A 73 -2.45 1.58 -9.20
CA THR A 73 -1.69 1.98 -10.39
C THR A 73 -1.39 3.46 -10.33
N PHE A 74 -0.14 3.81 -10.57
CA PHE A 74 0.33 5.18 -10.68
C PHE A 74 0.77 5.50 -12.10
N LYS A 75 0.62 6.77 -12.48
CA LYS A 75 1.28 7.37 -13.64
C LYS A 75 2.36 8.33 -13.16
N SER A 76 3.43 8.46 -13.92
CA SER A 76 4.40 9.54 -13.75
C SER A 76 5.05 9.88 -15.09
N THR A 77 5.63 11.07 -15.17
CA THR A 77 6.29 11.61 -16.37
C THR A 77 7.81 11.48 -16.32
N ASN A 78 8.37 10.87 -15.27
CA ASN A 78 9.80 10.76 -15.05
C ASN A 78 10.21 9.33 -14.60
N PRO A 79 10.68 8.47 -15.51
CA PRO A 79 11.06 7.09 -15.18
C PRO A 79 12.32 7.01 -14.29
N LEU A 80 13.09 8.09 -14.11
CA LEU A 80 14.28 8.06 -13.24
C LEU A 80 13.93 8.30 -11.75
N GLY A 81 12.73 8.81 -11.45
CA GLY A 81 12.28 9.07 -10.07
C GLY A 81 12.01 7.81 -9.25
N CYS A 82 11.89 6.64 -9.88
CA CYS A 82 11.77 5.34 -9.20
C CYS A 82 13.14 4.70 -8.87
N GLU A 83 14.21 5.04 -9.60
CA GLU A 83 15.49 4.33 -9.48
C GLU A 83 16.53 5.06 -8.63
N THR A 84 16.48 6.40 -8.56
CA THR A 84 17.48 7.18 -7.81
C THR A 84 17.11 7.42 -6.35
N HIS A 85 15.85 7.20 -5.99
CA HIS A 85 15.36 7.27 -4.61
C HIS A 85 14.41 6.10 -4.34
N PRO A 86 14.78 5.09 -3.53
CA PRO A 86 13.85 4.06 -3.05
C PRO A 86 12.77 4.62 -2.09
N HIS A 87 12.66 5.95 -1.99
CA HIS A 87 11.77 6.70 -1.08
C HIS A 87 10.48 7.20 -1.77
N THR A 88 10.24 6.90 -3.05
CA THR A 88 9.21 7.63 -3.83
C THR A 88 7.80 7.02 -3.75
N SER A 89 7.63 5.89 -3.07
CA SER A 89 6.32 5.35 -2.70
C SER A 89 6.42 4.63 -1.35
N TYR A 90 6.10 5.34 -0.27
CA TYR A 90 5.97 4.70 1.04
C TYR A 90 4.57 4.10 1.12
N HIS A 91 4.50 2.78 1.17
CA HIS A 91 3.31 2.13 1.72
C HIS A 91 3.38 2.26 3.23
N THR A 92 2.51 3.08 3.83
CA THR A 92 2.41 3.14 5.29
C THR A 92 1.16 2.38 5.73
N THR A 93 1.36 1.17 6.25
CA THR A 93 0.31 0.41 6.92
C THR A 93 0.19 0.92 8.36
N HIS A 94 -0.96 1.47 8.72
CA HIS A 94 -1.31 1.83 10.09
C HIS A 94 -2.31 0.80 10.62
N PHE A 95 -1.88 -0.02 11.58
CA PHE A 95 -2.79 -0.87 12.32
C PHE A 95 -3.54 0.02 13.32
N MET A 96 -4.86 0.14 13.15
CA MET A 96 -5.71 0.89 14.07
C MET A 96 -6.60 -0.05 14.85
N MET A 97 -6.88 0.36 16.08
CA MET A 97 -7.78 -0.33 16.98
C MET A 97 -9.20 0.21 16.78
N PRO A 98 -10.25 -0.60 17.00
CA PRO A 98 -11.63 -0.11 16.99
C PRO A 98 -11.89 1.02 17.99
#